data_AF-A0A9P1H5V0-F1
#
_entry.id   AF-A0A9P1H5V0-F1
#
_cell.length_a   1.000
_cell.length_b   1.000
_cell.length_c   1.000
_cell.angle_alpha   90.00
_cell.angle_beta   90.00
_cell.angle_gamma   90.00
#
_symmetry.space_group_name_H-M   'P 1'
#
loop_
_entity.id
_entity.type
_entity.pdbx_description
1 polymer ?
#
loop_
_entity_poly.entity_id
_entity_poly.type
_entity_poly.pdbx_seq_one_letter_code
_entity_poly.pdbx_strand_id
1 'polypeptide(L)'
;MSKLICVVGATGNQGGSLVADAPGIEVVAADLDDVATLESAFKGAHVIFSVTNYWEPFMRPDYRAKASEQGITCRRIAYDVEYRQGKNIADAAATTADTLEVFLVSTLSHAGKATGGKITELYHFDAKADIFPLYLEENYNILPESYFKKNADGSFKMRFTTNAPGKAYMAAGTFCSWREWIETWGKIVGVDASYEQVSQEELIASAFDRDLGIEVTHMFDYTSEPGYDGGYDLLTAKDLVENGIECPMTSWEDWAKKNDWTTVLSK
;
A
#
# COMPACT_ATOMS: atom_id res chain seq x y z
N MET A 1 -27.76 -11.25 -7.98
CA MET A 1 -26.74 -10.95 -9.01
C MET A 1 -25.38 -11.24 -8.41
N SER A 2 -24.42 -11.73 -9.18
CA SER A 2 -23.03 -11.83 -8.75
C SER A 2 -22.42 -10.43 -8.60
N LYS A 3 -21.58 -10.25 -7.59
CA LYS A 3 -20.81 -9.00 -7.40
C LYS A 3 -19.51 -9.08 -8.21
N LEU A 4 -19.12 -7.98 -8.84
CA LEU A 4 -17.88 -7.86 -9.60
C LEU A 4 -16.77 -7.28 -8.71
N ILE A 5 -15.62 -7.95 -8.66
CA ILE A 5 -14.41 -7.49 -7.97
C ILE A 5 -13.35 -7.15 -9.02
N CYS A 6 -12.91 -5.89 -9.04
CA CYS A 6 -11.79 -5.45 -9.88
C CYS A 6 -10.52 -5.42 -9.03
N VAL A 7 -9.44 -6.01 -9.54
CA VAL A 7 -8.15 -6.10 -8.83
C VAL A 7 -7.08 -5.42 -9.68
N VAL A 8 -6.65 -4.23 -9.26
CA VAL A 8 -5.49 -3.56 -9.85
C VAL A 8 -4.21 -4.24 -9.36
N GLY A 9 -3.23 -4.41 -10.24
CA GLY A 9 -1.96 -5.07 -9.89
C GLY A 9 -2.08 -6.59 -9.71
N ALA A 10 -3.07 -7.23 -10.35
CA ALA A 10 -3.33 -8.67 -10.28
C ALA A 10 -2.14 -9.57 -10.71
N THR A 11 -1.18 -9.03 -11.47
CA THR A 11 0.03 -9.75 -11.88
C THR A 11 1.22 -9.54 -10.94
N GLY A 12 1.09 -8.68 -9.92
CA GLY A 12 2.09 -8.47 -8.87
C GLY A 12 1.78 -9.29 -7.62
N ASN A 13 2.61 -9.15 -6.58
CA ASN A 13 2.48 -9.96 -5.36
C ASN A 13 1.16 -9.73 -4.62
N GLN A 14 0.76 -8.47 -4.43
CA GLN A 14 -0.43 -8.13 -3.63
C GLN A 14 -1.73 -8.45 -4.37
N GLY A 15 -1.91 -7.94 -5.59
CA GLY A 15 -3.10 -8.28 -6.37
C GLY A 15 -3.15 -9.76 -6.75
N GLY A 16 -1.99 -10.36 -7.05
CA GLY A 16 -1.84 -11.79 -7.34
C GLY A 16 -2.32 -12.68 -6.22
N SER A 17 -2.03 -12.33 -4.95
CA SER A 17 -2.50 -13.13 -3.82
C SER A 17 -4.03 -13.12 -3.65
N LEU A 18 -4.72 -12.10 -4.18
CA LEU A 18 -6.19 -12.04 -4.16
C LEU A 18 -6.83 -12.90 -5.25
N VAL A 19 -6.12 -13.11 -6.37
CA VAL A 19 -6.66 -13.80 -7.55
C VAL A 19 -6.11 -15.21 -7.74
N ALA A 20 -5.07 -15.63 -7.01
CA ALA A 20 -4.36 -16.90 -7.21
C ALA A 20 -5.29 -18.12 -7.28
N ASP A 21 -6.31 -18.16 -6.41
CA ASP A 21 -7.28 -19.26 -6.34
C ASP A 21 -8.69 -18.85 -6.82
N ALA A 22 -8.82 -17.67 -7.44
CA ALA A 22 -10.11 -17.16 -7.88
C ALA A 22 -10.56 -17.83 -9.20
N PRO A 23 -11.75 -18.45 -9.25
CA PRO A 23 -12.28 -18.97 -10.50
C PRO A 23 -12.82 -17.83 -11.38
N GLY A 24 -12.67 -17.95 -12.70
CA GLY A 24 -13.36 -17.08 -13.66
C GLY A 24 -12.82 -15.66 -13.75
N ILE A 25 -11.49 -15.50 -13.71
CA ILE A 25 -10.82 -14.21 -13.87
C ILE A 25 -10.92 -13.73 -15.33
N GLU A 26 -11.45 -12.53 -15.53
CA GLU A 26 -11.36 -11.79 -16.78
C GLU A 26 -10.19 -10.80 -16.68
N VAL A 27 -9.27 -10.85 -17.65
CA VAL A 27 -8.15 -9.92 -17.73
C VAL A 27 -8.48 -8.83 -18.75
N VAL A 28 -8.50 -7.59 -18.29
CA VAL A 28 -8.71 -6.41 -19.12
C VAL A 28 -7.44 -5.56 -19.16
N ALA A 29 -7.17 -4.93 -20.30
CA ALA A 29 -6.05 -4.01 -20.42
C ALA A 29 -6.44 -2.65 -19.79
N ALA A 30 -5.57 -2.13 -18.93
CA ALA A 30 -5.67 -0.79 -18.39
C ALA A 30 -4.28 -0.22 -18.15
N ASP A 31 -4.12 1.07 -18.37
CA ASP A 31 -2.90 1.83 -18.09
C ASP A 31 -3.19 2.80 -16.94
N LEU A 32 -2.37 2.77 -15.90
CA LEU A 32 -2.54 3.66 -14.74
C LEU A 32 -2.32 5.14 -15.10
N ASP A 33 -1.67 5.40 -16.23
CA ASP A 33 -1.46 6.75 -16.77
C ASP A 33 -2.62 7.23 -17.68
N ASP A 34 -3.56 6.35 -18.05
CA ASP A 34 -4.73 6.66 -18.87
C ASP A 34 -6.04 6.35 -18.12
N VAL A 35 -6.61 7.39 -17.51
CA VAL A 35 -7.85 7.30 -16.70
C VAL A 35 -9.02 6.68 -17.45
N ALA A 36 -9.15 6.88 -18.77
CA ALA A 36 -10.28 6.35 -19.53
C ALA A 36 -10.25 4.82 -19.63
N THR A 37 -9.05 4.24 -19.64
CA THR A 37 -8.86 2.78 -19.61
C THR A 37 -9.26 2.20 -18.25
N LEU A 38 -8.98 2.94 -17.16
CA LEU A 38 -9.38 2.56 -15.80
C LEU A 38 -10.89 2.68 -15.60
N GLU A 39 -11.52 3.75 -16.06
CA GLU A 39 -12.99 3.93 -16.03
C GLU A 39 -13.68 2.77 -16.74
N SER A 40 -13.15 2.36 -17.90
CA SER A 40 -13.65 1.21 -18.64
C SER A 40 -13.48 -0.09 -17.87
N ALA A 41 -12.32 -0.31 -17.25
CA ALA A 41 -12.02 -1.50 -16.45
C ALA A 41 -12.86 -1.60 -15.16
N PHE A 42 -13.25 -0.46 -14.57
CA PHE A 42 -14.03 -0.41 -13.33
C PHE A 42 -15.55 -0.43 -13.56
N LYS A 43 -16.02 -0.41 -14.80
CA LYS A 43 -17.46 -0.33 -15.09
C LYS A 43 -18.25 -1.46 -14.44
N GLY A 44 -19.15 -1.11 -13.52
CA GLY A 44 -20.01 -2.07 -12.81
C GLY A 44 -19.32 -2.81 -11.66
N ALA A 45 -18.10 -2.41 -11.29
CA ALA A 45 -17.43 -2.96 -10.12
C ALA A 45 -18.27 -2.73 -8.86
N HIS A 46 -18.34 -3.75 -8.02
CA HIS A 46 -18.93 -3.68 -6.68
C HIS A 46 -17.83 -3.54 -5.63
N VAL A 47 -16.66 -4.13 -5.90
CA VAL A 47 -15.46 -4.00 -5.08
C VAL A 47 -14.29 -3.65 -6.00
N ILE A 48 -13.46 -2.71 -5.58
CA ILE A 48 -12.17 -2.44 -6.21
C ILE A 48 -11.08 -2.64 -5.16
N PHE A 49 -10.10 -3.50 -5.47
CA PHE A 49 -8.81 -3.51 -4.79
C PHE A 49 -7.80 -2.72 -5.62
N SER A 50 -7.08 -1.79 -4.98
CA SER A 50 -6.03 -1.01 -5.62
C SER A 50 -4.69 -1.09 -4.89
N VAL A 51 -3.63 -1.21 -5.68
CA VAL A 51 -2.24 -1.07 -5.26
C VAL A 51 -1.45 -0.37 -6.37
N THR A 52 -0.55 0.51 -5.98
CA THR A 52 0.42 1.18 -6.85
C THR A 52 1.85 0.78 -6.48
N ASN A 53 2.80 0.97 -7.41
CA ASN A 53 4.17 0.51 -7.25
C ASN A 53 5.20 1.64 -7.47
N TYR A 54 5.58 2.34 -6.40
CA TYR A 54 6.70 3.29 -6.36
C TYR A 54 8.02 2.79 -6.97
N TRP A 55 8.36 1.53 -6.75
CA TRP A 55 9.67 1.00 -7.11
C TRP A 55 9.86 0.83 -8.62
N GLU A 56 8.76 0.75 -9.37
CA GLU A 56 8.80 0.67 -10.83
C GLU A 56 9.37 1.95 -11.46
N PRO A 57 8.81 3.15 -11.23
CA PRO A 57 9.39 4.39 -11.74
C PRO A 57 10.72 4.73 -11.08
N PHE A 58 10.95 4.30 -9.83
CA PHE A 58 12.24 4.47 -9.15
C PHE A 58 13.38 3.73 -9.88
N MET A 59 13.16 2.49 -10.33
CA MET A 59 14.21 1.68 -10.98
C MET A 59 14.33 1.94 -12.48
N ARG A 60 13.29 2.48 -13.11
CA ARG A 60 13.20 2.60 -14.56
C ARG A 60 14.15 3.65 -15.16
N PRO A 61 14.98 3.29 -16.17
CA PRO A 61 15.94 4.22 -16.76
C PRO A 61 15.32 5.47 -17.38
N ASP A 62 14.13 5.35 -17.99
CA ASP A 62 13.45 6.48 -18.64
C ASP A 62 12.95 7.50 -17.61
N TYR A 63 12.44 7.06 -16.46
CA TYR A 63 12.08 7.97 -15.37
C TYR A 63 13.31 8.58 -14.69
N ARG A 64 14.40 7.83 -14.51
CA ARG A 64 15.66 8.38 -14.00
C ARG A 64 16.23 9.45 -14.93
N ALA A 65 16.17 9.26 -16.24
CA ALA A 65 16.57 10.27 -17.22
C ALA A 65 15.70 11.53 -17.10
N LYS A 66 14.37 11.38 -17.03
CA LYS A 66 13.44 12.50 -16.80
C LYS A 66 13.71 13.23 -15.49
N ALA A 67 14.03 12.52 -14.41
CA ALA A 67 14.38 13.13 -13.13
C ALA A 67 15.62 14.02 -13.25
N SER A 68 16.65 13.52 -13.93
CA SER A 68 17.87 14.28 -14.20
C SER A 68 17.61 15.52 -15.06
N GLU A 69 16.75 15.43 -16.07
CA GLU A 69 16.35 16.58 -16.91
C GLU A 69 15.60 17.65 -16.11
N GLN A 70 14.80 17.23 -15.13
CA GLN A 70 14.03 18.10 -14.25
C GLN A 70 14.82 18.64 -13.03
N GLY A 71 16.04 18.12 -12.80
CA GLY A 71 16.85 18.48 -11.64
C GLY A 71 16.30 17.96 -10.32
N ILE A 72 15.55 16.85 -10.33
CA ILE A 72 15.00 16.19 -9.14
C ILE A 72 15.62 14.80 -8.95
N THR A 73 15.47 14.22 -7.77
CA THR A 73 15.95 12.86 -7.48
C THR A 73 15.07 11.81 -8.15
N CYS A 74 15.61 10.61 -8.39
CA CYS A 74 14.79 9.49 -8.85
C CYS A 74 13.74 9.06 -7.81
N ARG A 75 14.01 9.32 -6.52
CA ARG A 75 13.03 9.15 -5.44
C ARG A 75 11.82 10.06 -5.64
N ARG A 76 12.06 11.34 -5.93
CA ARG A 76 10.99 12.32 -6.13
C ARG A 76 10.15 12.03 -7.37
N ILE A 77 10.76 11.70 -8.51
CA ILE A 77 9.96 11.40 -9.70
C ILE A 77 9.11 10.13 -9.52
N ALA A 78 9.60 9.16 -8.75
CA ALA A 78 8.85 7.95 -8.44
C ALA A 78 7.61 8.26 -7.59
N TYR A 79 7.74 9.17 -6.61
CA TYR A 79 6.59 9.73 -5.89
C TYR A 79 5.60 10.39 -6.86
N ASP A 80 6.06 11.26 -7.75
CA ASP A 80 5.19 12.03 -8.65
C ASP A 80 4.41 11.09 -9.60
N VAL A 81 5.07 10.03 -10.09
CA VAL A 81 4.43 9.00 -10.91
C VAL A 81 3.42 8.20 -10.11
N GLU A 82 3.79 7.69 -8.94
CA GLU A 82 2.89 6.89 -8.11
C GLU A 82 1.66 7.69 -7.67
N TYR A 83 1.86 8.95 -7.24
CA TYR A 83 0.80 9.87 -6.87
C TYR A 83 -0.19 10.08 -8.04
N ARG A 84 0.32 10.38 -9.24
CA ARG A 84 -0.51 10.55 -10.44
C ARG A 84 -1.31 9.29 -10.78
N GLN A 85 -0.67 8.11 -10.70
CA GLN A 85 -1.34 6.84 -10.97
C GLN A 85 -2.43 6.53 -9.96
N GLY A 86 -2.16 6.71 -8.67
CA GLY A 86 -3.16 6.50 -7.63
C GLY A 86 -4.32 7.49 -7.72
N LYS A 87 -4.04 8.75 -8.06
CA LYS A 87 -5.06 9.75 -8.39
C LYS A 87 -5.96 9.29 -9.54
N ASN A 88 -5.38 8.82 -10.65
CA ASN A 88 -6.15 8.31 -11.79
C ASN A 88 -7.04 7.12 -11.38
N ILE A 89 -6.56 6.23 -10.50
CA ILE A 89 -7.37 5.13 -9.96
C ILE A 89 -8.53 5.67 -9.12
N ALA A 90 -8.26 6.64 -8.24
CA ALA A 90 -9.30 7.27 -7.41
C ALA A 90 -10.37 7.95 -8.28
N ASP A 91 -9.95 8.71 -9.29
CA ASP A 91 -10.84 9.39 -10.23
C ASP A 91 -11.70 8.39 -11.02
N ALA A 92 -11.09 7.34 -11.56
CA ALA A 92 -11.81 6.29 -12.26
C ALA A 92 -12.80 5.53 -11.35
N ALA A 93 -12.39 5.20 -10.11
CA ALA A 93 -13.25 4.50 -9.15
C ALA A 93 -14.50 5.35 -8.79
N ALA A 94 -14.35 6.67 -8.69
CA ALA A 94 -15.46 7.58 -8.43
C ALA A 94 -16.53 7.56 -9.54
N THR A 95 -16.16 7.28 -10.80
CA THR A 95 -17.12 7.11 -11.90
C THR A 95 -18.01 5.88 -11.75
N THR A 96 -17.59 4.91 -10.92
CA THR A 96 -18.32 3.67 -10.61
C THR A 96 -19.15 3.79 -9.31
N ALA A 97 -19.26 4.97 -8.71
CA ALA A 97 -19.96 5.17 -7.43
C ALA A 97 -21.44 4.72 -7.41
N ASP A 98 -22.06 4.49 -8.57
CA ASP A 98 -23.42 3.94 -8.65
C ASP A 98 -23.54 2.46 -8.30
N THR A 99 -22.46 1.69 -8.45
CA THR A 99 -22.37 0.26 -8.12
C THR A 99 -21.32 -0.08 -7.09
N LEU A 100 -20.31 0.77 -6.91
CA LEU A 100 -19.21 0.53 -6.00
C LEU A 100 -19.71 0.48 -4.55
N GLU A 101 -19.51 -0.67 -3.92
CA GLU A 101 -19.77 -0.86 -2.51
C GLU A 101 -18.47 -0.62 -1.74
N VAL A 102 -17.39 -1.32 -2.09
CA VAL A 102 -16.10 -1.27 -1.36
C VAL A 102 -14.98 -0.77 -2.26
N PHE A 103 -14.20 0.19 -1.75
CA PHE A 103 -12.91 0.55 -2.32
C PHE A 103 -11.80 0.23 -1.30
N LEU A 104 -11.09 -0.87 -1.53
CA LEU A 104 -10.00 -1.34 -0.69
C LEU A 104 -8.66 -0.92 -1.31
N VAL A 105 -7.87 -0.16 -0.56
CA VAL A 105 -6.63 0.43 -1.06
C VAL A 105 -5.46 -0.02 -0.22
N SER A 106 -4.40 -0.48 -0.89
CA SER A 106 -3.10 -0.74 -0.26
C SER A 106 -2.35 0.58 -0.14
N THR A 107 -2.34 1.14 1.07
CA THR A 107 -1.73 2.42 1.38
C THR A 107 -0.73 2.31 2.54
N LEU A 108 -0.03 3.40 2.81
CA LEU A 108 0.89 3.56 3.94
C LEU A 108 0.58 4.88 4.66
N SER A 109 1.16 5.05 5.84
CA SER A 109 1.02 6.26 6.64
C SER A 109 1.88 7.41 6.09
N HIS A 110 1.49 8.67 6.34
CA HIS A 110 2.29 9.83 5.93
C HIS A 110 3.36 10.13 6.99
N ALA A 111 4.63 9.88 6.64
CA ALA A 111 5.78 10.01 7.53
C ALA A 111 6.03 11.46 7.96
N GLY A 112 5.92 12.42 7.05
CA GLY A 112 6.00 13.85 7.37
C GLY A 112 4.99 14.27 8.44
N LYS A 113 3.74 13.79 8.34
CA LYS A 113 2.70 14.08 9.35
C LYS A 113 2.94 13.34 10.65
N ALA A 114 3.21 12.04 10.59
CA ALA A 114 3.41 11.18 11.76
C ALA A 114 4.62 11.58 12.60
N THR A 115 5.68 12.10 11.97
CA THR A 115 6.91 12.51 12.67
C THR A 115 6.93 13.99 13.06
N GLY A 116 5.87 14.76 12.76
CA GLY A 116 5.87 16.22 12.95
C GLY A 116 6.92 16.93 12.09
N GLY A 117 7.19 16.41 10.89
CA GLY A 117 8.12 16.98 9.92
C GLY A 117 9.60 16.62 10.12
N LYS A 118 9.93 15.64 10.97
CA LYS A 118 11.32 15.18 11.12
C LYS A 118 11.81 14.39 9.90
N ILE A 119 10.95 13.54 9.34
CA ILE A 119 11.20 12.80 8.10
C ILE A 119 10.30 13.39 7.02
N THR A 120 10.89 14.02 6.01
CA THR A 120 10.13 14.77 4.98
C THR A 120 10.26 14.16 3.58
N GLU A 121 11.09 13.13 3.42
CA GLU A 121 11.38 12.49 2.14
C GLU A 121 11.30 10.96 2.24
N LEU A 122 10.28 10.43 2.93
CA LEU A 122 9.92 9.01 2.84
C LEU A 122 8.85 8.84 1.76
N TYR A 123 9.30 8.99 0.53
CA TYR A 123 8.45 9.20 -0.64
C TYR A 123 7.51 8.03 -0.94
N HIS A 124 7.95 6.78 -0.78
CA HIS A 124 7.09 5.61 -1.06
C HIS A 124 5.98 5.39 -0.03
N PHE A 125 6.09 6.00 1.16
CA PHE A 125 5.01 6.06 2.15
C PHE A 125 4.10 7.24 1.84
N ASP A 126 4.70 8.43 1.72
CA ASP A 126 3.98 9.69 1.58
C ASP A 126 3.15 9.73 0.28
N ALA A 127 3.65 9.20 -0.84
CA ALA A 127 2.89 9.12 -2.09
C ALA A 127 1.56 8.39 -1.91
N LYS A 128 1.59 7.24 -1.21
CA LYS A 128 0.39 6.44 -0.95
C LYS A 128 -0.58 7.18 -0.04
N ALA A 129 -0.09 7.79 1.03
CA ALA A 129 -0.91 8.54 1.98
C ALA A 129 -1.55 9.79 1.35
N ASP A 130 -0.81 10.48 0.49
CA ASP A 130 -1.25 11.66 -0.25
C ASP A 130 -2.36 11.33 -1.25
N ILE A 131 -2.42 10.10 -1.75
CA ILE A 131 -3.58 9.62 -2.51
C ILE A 131 -4.69 9.15 -1.57
N PHE A 132 -4.34 8.22 -0.67
CA PHE A 132 -5.26 7.45 0.16
C PHE A 132 -4.89 7.60 1.65
N PRO A 133 -5.63 8.39 2.44
CA PRO A 133 -6.95 8.95 2.11
C PRO A 133 -6.94 10.40 1.59
N LEU A 134 -5.81 11.11 1.57
CA LEU A 134 -5.82 12.58 1.51
C LEU A 134 -6.44 13.17 0.24
N TYR A 135 -5.96 12.77 -0.94
CA TYR A 135 -6.55 13.22 -2.21
C TYR A 135 -8.03 12.86 -2.31
N LEU A 136 -8.39 11.65 -1.85
CA LEU A 136 -9.78 11.22 -1.79
C LEU A 136 -10.63 12.17 -0.93
N GLU A 137 -10.24 12.42 0.32
CA GLU A 137 -10.97 13.29 1.27
C GLU A 137 -11.09 14.74 0.77
N GLU A 138 -10.06 15.26 0.10
CA GLU A 138 -10.03 16.63 -0.42
C GLU A 138 -10.93 16.83 -1.66
N ASN A 139 -10.96 15.85 -2.57
CA ASN A 139 -11.54 16.03 -3.91
C ASN A 139 -12.87 15.34 -4.08
N TYR A 140 -13.03 14.20 -3.42
CA TYR A 140 -14.28 13.49 -3.34
C TYR A 140 -14.77 13.77 -1.94
N ASN A 141 -15.83 14.55 -1.80
CA ASN A 141 -16.52 14.66 -0.52
C ASN A 141 -17.02 13.25 -0.15
N ILE A 142 -16.14 12.40 0.39
CA ILE A 142 -16.45 11.27 1.25
C ILE A 142 -16.88 11.89 2.58
N LEU A 143 -17.78 12.88 2.51
CA LEU A 143 -18.57 13.28 3.63
C LEU A 143 -19.34 12.01 3.99
N PRO A 144 -19.35 11.63 5.26
CA PRO A 144 -20.35 10.70 5.76
C PRO A 144 -21.76 11.10 5.26
N GLU A 145 -22.00 12.39 4.99
CA GLU A 145 -23.32 13.01 4.86
C GLU A 145 -24.02 13.05 3.48
N SER A 146 -23.47 12.49 2.40
CA SER A 146 -24.23 12.42 1.12
C SER A 146 -25.23 11.26 1.11
N TYR A 147 -26.26 11.32 1.97
CA TYR A 147 -27.12 10.18 2.32
C TYR A 147 -28.32 9.90 1.39
N PHE A 148 -28.67 10.79 0.45
CA PHE A 148 -29.92 10.64 -0.32
C PHE A 148 -29.79 11.06 -1.80
N LYS A 149 -29.87 10.08 -2.71
CA LYS A 149 -30.12 10.31 -4.15
C LYS A 149 -31.59 10.00 -4.46
N LYS A 150 -32.29 10.95 -5.07
CA LYS A 150 -33.68 10.78 -5.52
C LYS A 150 -33.71 10.02 -6.83
N ASN A 151 -34.40 8.88 -6.85
CA ASN A 151 -34.60 8.06 -8.04
C ASN A 151 -35.68 8.67 -8.95
N ALA A 152 -35.72 8.21 -10.20
CA ALA A 152 -36.69 8.67 -11.21
C ALA A 152 -38.15 8.36 -10.84
N ASP A 153 -38.40 7.35 -9.99
CA ASP A 153 -39.73 6.99 -9.48
C ASP A 153 -40.14 7.80 -8.24
N GLY A 154 -39.30 8.75 -7.80
CA GLY A 154 -39.54 9.58 -6.63
C GLY A 154 -39.12 8.96 -5.29
N SER A 155 -38.65 7.71 -5.27
CA SER A 155 -38.07 7.09 -4.08
C SER A 155 -36.67 7.61 -3.81
N PHE A 156 -36.20 7.51 -2.57
CA PHE A 156 -34.82 7.84 -2.20
C PHE A 156 -34.02 6.56 -2.00
N LYS A 157 -32.85 6.45 -2.65
CA LYS A 157 -31.90 5.38 -2.38
C LYS A 157 -30.91 5.87 -1.32
N MET A 158 -30.95 5.25 -0.15
CA MET A 158 -29.90 5.38 0.86
C MET A 158 -28.70 4.55 0.40
N ARG A 159 -27.52 5.18 0.30
CA ARG A 159 -26.25 4.46 0.09
C ARG A 159 -25.46 4.53 1.39
N PHE A 160 -25.09 3.35 1.88
CA PHE A 160 -24.14 3.22 2.98
C PHE A 160 -22.75 3.20 2.36
N THR A 161 -21.85 4.08 2.79
CA THR A 161 -20.43 3.75 2.75
C THR A 161 -20.24 2.52 3.62
N THR A 162 -19.43 1.58 3.14
CA THR A 162 -19.15 0.27 3.72
C THR A 162 -19.04 0.28 5.23
N ASN A 163 -19.63 -0.71 5.87
CA ASN A 163 -19.53 -0.96 7.30
C ASN A 163 -18.09 -1.32 7.70
N ALA A 164 -17.26 -0.30 7.85
CA ALA A 164 -16.42 -0.01 9.00
C ALA A 164 -16.12 1.50 8.91
N PRO A 165 -16.44 2.31 9.94
CA PRO A 165 -16.12 3.73 9.91
C PRO A 165 -14.60 3.89 9.84
N GLY A 166 -14.09 4.40 8.70
CA GLY A 166 -12.93 5.29 8.59
C GLY A 166 -11.60 4.91 9.25
N LYS A 167 -11.43 3.71 9.79
CA LYS A 167 -10.15 3.28 10.39
C LYS A 167 -9.36 2.46 9.40
N ALA A 168 -8.12 2.88 9.16
CA ALA A 168 -7.15 2.09 8.44
C ALA A 168 -6.78 0.83 9.25
N TYR A 169 -6.32 -0.19 8.52
CA TYR A 169 -6.03 -1.52 9.06
C TYR A 169 -4.54 -1.84 8.88
N MET A 170 -3.88 -2.27 9.95
CA MET A 170 -2.51 -2.76 9.91
C MET A 170 -2.50 -4.27 9.63
N ALA A 171 -2.12 -4.62 8.40
CA ALA A 171 -1.93 -6.00 7.96
C ALA A 171 -0.57 -6.54 8.43
N ALA A 172 -0.49 -6.95 9.71
CA ALA A 172 0.74 -7.48 10.31
C ALA A 172 0.49 -8.82 11.00
N GLY A 173 1.34 -9.81 10.69
CA GLY A 173 1.29 -11.12 11.34
C GLY A 173 2.22 -11.27 12.55
N THR A 174 3.16 -10.37 12.74
CA THR A 174 4.04 -10.34 13.92
C THR A 174 4.50 -8.91 14.16
N PHE A 175 4.43 -8.47 15.41
CA PHE A 175 5.08 -7.27 15.90
C PHE A 175 6.28 -7.71 16.74
N CYS A 176 7.48 -7.28 16.36
CA CYS A 176 8.71 -7.63 17.08
C CYS A 176 9.77 -6.55 16.84
N SER A 177 10.73 -6.47 17.75
CA SER A 177 11.93 -5.65 17.56
C SER A 177 12.87 -6.25 16.52
N TRP A 178 13.78 -5.43 15.97
CA TRP A 178 14.83 -5.93 15.06
C TRP A 178 15.69 -7.04 15.69
N ARG A 179 15.90 -6.98 17.02
CA ARG A 179 16.60 -8.02 17.78
C ARG A 179 15.83 -9.33 17.76
N GLU A 180 14.55 -9.30 18.12
CA GLU A 180 13.72 -10.51 18.10
C GLU A 180 13.57 -11.07 16.69
N TRP A 181 13.46 -10.19 15.68
CA TRP A 181 13.37 -10.57 14.28
C TRP A 181 14.58 -11.40 13.84
N ILE A 182 15.81 -10.90 14.09
CA ILE A 182 17.04 -11.59 13.68
C ILE A 182 17.35 -12.82 14.53
N GLU A 183 17.06 -12.79 15.84
CA GLU A 183 17.22 -13.95 16.72
C GLU A 183 16.28 -15.09 16.32
N THR A 184 15.05 -14.77 15.90
CA THR A 184 14.09 -15.74 15.38
C THR A 184 14.60 -16.38 14.11
N TRP A 185 15.12 -15.59 13.17
CA TRP A 185 15.74 -16.09 11.96
C TRP A 185 16.92 -17.01 12.26
N GLY A 186 17.85 -16.58 13.13
CA GLY A 186 19.03 -17.37 13.51
C GLY A 186 18.66 -18.74 14.08
N LYS A 187 17.62 -18.81 14.93
CA LYS A 187 17.07 -20.07 15.44
C LYS A 187 16.49 -20.97 14.34
N ILE A 188 15.82 -20.39 13.34
CA ILE A 188 15.20 -21.14 12.22
C ILE A 188 16.26 -21.76 11.32
N VAL A 189 17.31 -21.00 10.97
CA VAL A 189 18.36 -21.48 10.06
C VAL A 189 19.53 -22.16 10.77
N GLY A 190 19.59 -22.10 12.10
CA GLY A 190 20.63 -22.74 12.91
C GLY A 190 21.96 -21.99 12.94
N VAL A 191 21.93 -20.65 12.90
CA VAL A 191 23.13 -19.80 12.97
C VAL A 191 23.06 -18.85 14.16
N ASP A 192 24.22 -18.44 14.68
CA ASP A 192 24.30 -17.37 15.66
C ASP A 192 24.12 -16.02 14.94
N ALA A 193 23.04 -15.30 15.27
CA ALA A 193 22.67 -14.06 14.61
C ALA A 193 22.28 -13.02 15.67
N SER A 194 22.77 -11.79 15.48
CA SER A 194 22.51 -10.68 16.40
C SER A 194 22.22 -9.39 15.62
N TYR A 195 21.56 -8.45 16.30
CA TYR A 195 21.27 -7.13 15.75
C TYR A 195 22.41 -6.16 16.06
N GLU A 196 22.96 -5.54 15.02
CA GLU A 196 23.89 -4.41 15.12
C GLU A 196 23.26 -3.17 14.48
N GLN A 197 23.11 -2.11 15.27
CA GLN A 197 22.67 -0.81 14.75
C GLN A 197 23.84 -0.15 14.03
N VAL A 198 23.64 0.18 12.75
CA VAL A 198 24.58 0.99 11.98
C VAL A 198 24.10 2.44 11.88
N SER A 199 25.02 3.34 11.53
CA SER A 199 24.67 4.72 11.20
C SER A 199 23.91 4.80 9.87
N GLN A 200 23.19 5.90 9.67
CA GLN A 200 22.49 6.19 8.41
C GLN A 200 23.44 6.14 7.21
N GLU A 201 24.63 6.73 7.30
CA GLU A 201 25.56 6.76 6.17
C GLU A 201 26.14 5.37 5.86
N GLU A 202 26.40 4.54 6.87
CA GLU A 202 26.80 3.14 6.64
C GLU A 202 25.71 2.36 5.92
N LEU A 203 24.44 2.52 6.32
CA LEU A 203 23.32 1.89 5.64
C LEU A 203 23.17 2.39 4.19
N ILE A 204 23.25 3.71 3.98
CA ILE A 204 23.18 4.32 2.64
C ILE A 204 24.31 3.79 1.75
N ALA A 205 25.54 3.73 2.28
CA ALA A 205 26.71 3.25 1.55
C ALA A 205 26.68 1.74 1.24
N SER A 206 25.90 0.96 2.00
CA SER A 206 25.73 -0.48 1.75
C SER A 206 24.80 -0.79 0.56
N ALA A 207 23.96 0.17 0.16
CA ALA A 207 23.06 0.01 -0.97
C ALA A 207 23.82 0.09 -2.31
N PHE A 208 23.33 -0.64 -3.32
CA PHE A 208 23.92 -0.58 -4.66
C PHE A 208 23.67 0.76 -5.39
N ASP A 209 22.72 1.55 -4.90
CA ASP A 209 22.29 2.84 -5.42
C ASP A 209 22.07 3.78 -4.22
N ARG A 210 22.68 4.97 -4.24
CA ARG A 210 22.64 5.88 -3.09
C ARG A 210 21.22 6.35 -2.78
N ASP A 211 20.43 6.64 -3.81
CA ASP A 211 19.02 7.05 -3.64
C ASP A 211 18.20 5.92 -3.02
N LEU A 212 18.45 4.66 -3.39
CA LEU A 212 17.82 3.52 -2.71
C LEU A 212 18.22 3.48 -1.23
N GLY A 213 19.51 3.65 -0.94
CA GLY A 213 20.03 3.69 0.43
C GLY A 213 19.35 4.75 1.29
N ILE A 214 19.16 5.96 0.75
CA ILE A 214 18.49 7.05 1.46
C ILE A 214 17.01 6.71 1.74
N GLU A 215 16.28 6.25 0.72
CA GLU A 215 14.86 5.89 0.85
C GLU A 215 14.64 4.81 1.91
N VAL A 216 15.48 3.76 1.88
CA VAL A 216 15.44 2.64 2.82
C VAL A 216 15.85 3.08 4.23
N THR A 217 16.81 4.00 4.35
CA THR A 217 17.22 4.55 5.65
C THR A 217 16.09 5.32 6.31
N HIS A 218 15.41 6.22 5.57
CA HIS A 218 14.22 6.91 6.08
C HIS A 218 13.13 5.93 6.51
N MET A 219 12.93 4.83 5.77
CA MET A 219 11.96 3.79 6.13
C MET A 219 12.32 3.12 7.47
N PHE A 220 13.58 2.74 7.67
CA PHE A 220 14.02 2.10 8.91
C PHE A 220 13.99 3.05 10.11
N ASP A 221 14.37 4.32 9.92
CA ASP A 221 14.23 5.34 10.96
C ASP A 221 12.76 5.51 11.36
N TYR A 222 11.87 5.64 10.37
CA TYR A 222 10.43 5.75 10.59
C TYR A 222 9.83 4.51 11.28
N THR A 223 10.26 3.32 10.85
CA THR A 223 9.83 2.05 11.43
C THR A 223 10.32 1.87 12.87
N SER A 224 11.44 2.48 13.22
CA SER A 224 11.99 2.45 14.58
C SER A 224 11.31 3.47 15.49
N GLU A 225 10.98 4.65 14.96
CA GLU A 225 10.25 5.70 15.66
C GLU A 225 9.52 6.60 14.62
N PRO A 226 8.18 6.65 14.64
CA PRO A 226 7.27 6.16 15.67
C PRO A 226 6.88 4.68 15.55
N GLY A 227 7.22 4.00 14.45
CA GLY A 227 6.71 2.66 14.13
C GLY A 227 6.25 2.57 12.67
N TYR A 228 6.21 1.36 12.11
CA TYR A 228 5.74 1.15 10.72
C TYR A 228 4.28 1.62 10.51
N ASP A 229 3.48 1.57 11.57
CA ASP A 229 2.11 2.09 11.63
C ASP A 229 2.03 3.61 11.74
N GLY A 230 3.15 4.32 11.91
CA GLY A 230 3.17 5.76 12.11
C GLY A 230 2.71 6.21 13.50
N GLY A 231 2.51 5.30 14.45
CA GLY A 231 1.90 5.60 15.76
C GLY A 231 0.41 5.95 15.69
N TYR A 232 -0.27 5.61 14.59
CA TYR A 232 -1.71 5.83 14.42
C TYR A 232 -2.55 4.74 15.13
N ASP A 233 -3.77 5.09 15.54
CA ASP A 233 -4.76 4.13 16.08
C ASP A 233 -5.40 3.33 14.93
N LEU A 234 -4.79 2.17 14.60
CA LEU A 234 -5.19 1.29 13.50
C LEU A 234 -5.92 0.04 13.99
N LEU A 235 -6.84 -0.46 13.17
CA LEU A 235 -7.39 -1.80 13.37
C LEU A 235 -6.30 -2.85 13.11
N THR A 236 -6.29 -3.91 13.91
CA THR A 236 -5.39 -5.05 13.76
C THR A 236 -6.18 -6.32 13.49
N ALA A 237 -5.49 -7.40 13.10
CA ALA A 237 -6.12 -8.72 12.93
C ALA A 237 -6.86 -9.16 14.20
N LYS A 238 -6.33 -8.81 15.38
CA LYS A 238 -6.96 -9.09 16.66
C LYS A 238 -8.32 -8.39 16.79
N ASP A 239 -8.39 -7.10 16.45
CA ASP A 239 -9.64 -6.35 16.51
C ASP A 239 -10.70 -6.95 15.58
N LEU A 240 -10.30 -7.41 14.39
CA LEU A 240 -11.20 -8.09 13.45
C LEU A 240 -11.73 -9.40 14.04
N VAL A 241 -10.85 -10.22 14.63
CA VAL A 241 -11.24 -11.50 15.26
C VAL A 241 -12.16 -11.30 16.46
N GLU A 242 -11.90 -10.30 17.29
CA GLU A 242 -12.77 -9.93 18.43
C GLU A 242 -14.16 -9.47 17.96
N ASN A 243 -14.28 -8.98 16.72
CA ASN A 243 -15.54 -8.62 16.08
C ASN A 243 -16.11 -9.75 15.20
N GLY A 244 -15.61 -10.98 15.34
CA GLY A 244 -16.14 -12.16 14.64
C GLY A 244 -15.77 -12.25 13.16
N ILE A 245 -14.77 -11.48 12.72
CA ILE A 245 -14.22 -11.54 11.35
C ILE A 245 -12.96 -12.39 11.38
N GLU A 246 -12.95 -13.50 10.64
CA GLU A 246 -11.75 -14.31 10.49
C GLU A 246 -10.66 -13.52 9.74
N CYS A 247 -9.48 -13.44 10.34
CA CYS A 247 -8.36 -12.71 9.77
C CYS A 247 -7.06 -13.48 10.02
N PRO A 248 -6.85 -14.61 9.32
CA PRO A 248 -5.67 -15.43 9.54
C PRO A 248 -4.43 -14.67 9.09
N MET A 249 -3.45 -14.58 9.98
CA MET A 249 -2.16 -13.96 9.70
C MET A 249 -1.06 -15.01 9.70
N THR A 250 -0.13 -14.90 8.75
CA THR A 250 1.11 -15.69 8.78
C THR A 250 2.12 -14.97 9.67
N SER A 251 2.61 -15.64 10.71
CA SER A 251 3.65 -15.08 11.57
C SER A 251 4.99 -14.94 10.84
N TRP A 252 5.87 -14.08 11.33
CA TRP A 252 7.26 -13.98 10.85
C TRP A 252 7.96 -15.34 10.89
N GLU A 253 7.82 -16.09 12.00
CA GLU A 253 8.42 -17.39 12.18
C GLU A 253 7.90 -18.42 11.15
N ASP A 254 6.58 -18.49 10.95
CA ASP A 254 5.98 -19.42 10.00
C ASP A 254 6.32 -19.07 8.56
N TRP A 255 6.40 -17.78 8.23
CA TRP A 255 6.85 -17.33 6.93
C TRP A 255 8.32 -17.70 6.72
N ALA A 256 9.20 -17.37 7.68
CA ALA A 256 10.63 -17.62 7.56
C ALA A 256 10.96 -19.11 7.42
N LYS A 257 10.26 -20.01 8.11
CA LYS A 257 10.41 -21.48 7.95
C LYS A 257 10.10 -22.00 6.55
N LYS A 258 9.22 -21.30 5.81
CA LYS A 258 8.80 -21.71 4.46
C LYS A 258 9.71 -21.18 3.35
N ASN A 259 10.62 -20.26 3.67
CA ASN A 259 11.47 -19.61 2.69
C ASN A 259 12.84 -20.28 2.55
N ASP A 260 13.40 -20.23 1.34
CA ASP A 260 14.75 -20.70 1.06
C ASP A 260 15.77 -19.60 1.35
N TRP A 261 16.66 -19.88 2.32
CA TRP A 261 17.70 -18.96 2.78
C TRP A 261 19.08 -19.22 2.18
N THR A 262 19.19 -20.18 1.25
CA THR A 262 20.48 -20.64 0.71
C THR A 262 21.31 -19.49 0.13
N THR A 263 20.67 -18.50 -0.52
CA THR A 263 21.36 -17.35 -1.13
C THR A 263 21.86 -16.32 -0.11
N VAL A 264 21.27 -16.29 1.08
CA VAL A 264 21.70 -15.42 2.18
C VAL A 264 22.86 -16.08 2.92
N LEU A 265 22.76 -17.39 3.17
CA LEU A 265 23.77 -18.17 3.89
C LEU A 265 25.06 -18.42 3.08
N SER A 266 25.02 -18.22 1.75
CA SER A 266 26.18 -18.43 0.87
C SER A 266 27.04 -17.18 0.63
N LYS A 267 26.65 -16.04 1.19
CA LYS A 267 27.42 -14.78 1.15
C LYS A 267 28.36 -14.67 2.34
#